data_AF-Q9S069-F1
#
_entry.id   AF-Q9S069-F1
#
_cell.length_a   1.000
_cell.length_b   1.000
_cell.length_c   1.000
_cell.angle_alpha   90.00
_cell.angle_beta   90.00
_cell.angle_gamma   90.00
#
_symmetry.space_group_name_H-M   'P 1'
#
loop_
_entity.id
_entity.type
_entity.pdbx_description
1 polymer ?
#
loop_
_entity_poly.entity_id
_entity_poly.type
_entity_poly.pdbx_seq_one_letter_code
_entity_poly.pdbx_strand_id
1 'polypeptide(L)'
;MKIINILFCLFLLMLNGCNSNDNDTLKNNAQQTKSRRKRDLTQKEVTQEKPKSKEELLREKLNDDQKTQLDWLKTALTDAGEFDKFLENNEDKIKSALDHIKSELDKCNGKENGDVQKNTFKQVVQGALKGGIDGFGASNATTTCNGS
;
A
#
# COMPACT_ATOMS: atom_id res chain seq x y z
N MET A 1 28.58 -13.61 18.55
CA MET A 1 29.06 -12.76 17.45
C MET A 1 27.86 -12.45 16.58
N LYS A 2 27.40 -11.19 16.51
CA LYS A 2 26.23 -10.81 15.71
C LYS A 2 26.74 -10.30 14.37
N ILE A 3 26.47 -11.04 13.30
CA ILE A 3 26.84 -10.67 11.93
C ILE A 3 25.86 -9.56 11.52
N ILE A 4 26.30 -8.31 11.61
CA ILE A 4 25.52 -7.17 11.11
C ILE A 4 25.52 -7.26 9.59
N ASN A 5 24.35 -7.32 8.99
CA ASN A 5 24.19 -7.39 7.54
C ASN A 5 24.59 -6.05 6.93
N ILE A 6 25.75 -6.01 6.26
CA ILE A 6 26.35 -4.80 5.68
C ILE A 6 25.44 -4.12 4.64
N LEU A 7 24.43 -4.85 4.14
CA LEU A 7 23.39 -4.31 3.27
C LEU A 7 22.60 -3.16 3.93
N PHE A 8 22.43 -3.20 5.27
CA PHE A 8 21.72 -2.17 6.02
C PHE A 8 22.47 -0.82 6.05
N CYS A 9 23.81 -0.84 6.05
CA CYS A 9 24.62 0.38 6.02
C CYS A 9 24.53 1.11 4.66
N LEU A 10 24.37 0.38 3.56
CA LEU A 10 24.29 0.96 2.21
C LEU A 10 22.95 1.68 1.98
N PHE A 11 21.85 1.17 2.52
CA PHE A 11 20.53 1.79 2.36
C PHE A 11 20.42 3.18 3.00
N LEU A 12 21.09 3.42 4.14
CA LEU A 12 21.05 4.72 4.82
C LEU A 12 21.78 5.83 4.05
N LEU A 13 22.79 5.50 3.24
CA LEU A 13 23.55 6.47 2.44
C LEU A 13 22.75 6.98 1.23
N MET A 14 21.87 6.16 0.65
CA MET A 14 21.10 6.56 -0.55
C MET A 14 19.93 7.51 -0.24
N LEU A 15 19.39 7.53 0.98
CA LEU A 15 18.24 8.38 1.32
C LEU A 15 18.60 9.86 1.53
N ASN A 16 19.88 10.22 1.63
CA ASN A 16 20.32 11.61 1.82
C ASN A 16 21.02 12.21 0.57
N GLY A 17 21.01 11.50 -0.57
CA GLY A 17 21.68 11.93 -1.81
C GLY A 17 20.71 12.56 -2.83
N CYS A 18 20.59 13.89 -2.78
CA CYS A 18 20.26 14.79 -3.91
C CYS A 18 18.93 14.61 -4.67
N ASN A 19 18.08 15.63 -4.64
CA ASN A 19 17.26 15.99 -5.81
C ASN A 19 17.18 17.53 -5.96
N SER A 20 18.09 18.07 -6.77
CA SER A 20 18.01 19.44 -7.30
C SER A 20 17.10 19.38 -8.53
N ASN A 21 15.88 19.88 -8.42
CA ASN A 21 14.99 19.97 -9.58
C ASN A 21 15.08 21.38 -10.17
N ASP A 22 15.90 21.50 -11.21
CA ASP A 22 15.97 22.65 -12.10
C ASP A 22 14.65 22.77 -12.87
N ASN A 23 13.84 23.76 -12.50
CA ASN A 23 12.65 24.18 -13.21
C ASN A 23 13.03 25.04 -14.42
N ASP A 24 13.54 24.38 -15.47
CA ASP A 24 13.84 25.04 -16.74
C ASP A 24 12.56 25.37 -17.52
N THR A 25 12.64 26.54 -18.14
CA THR A 25 11.55 27.43 -18.52
C THR A 25 11.18 27.20 -19.97
N LEU A 26 10.09 26.47 -20.25
CA LEU A 26 9.49 26.41 -21.59
C LEU A 26 8.30 27.38 -21.69
N LYS A 27 8.63 28.66 -21.88
CA LYS A 27 7.72 29.70 -22.36
C LYS A 27 7.64 29.68 -23.90
N ASN A 28 6.47 30.06 -24.40
CA ASN A 28 6.15 30.49 -25.78
C ASN A 28 5.74 29.41 -26.80
N ASN A 29 4.45 29.35 -27.11
CA ASN A 29 3.98 30.06 -28.31
C ASN A 29 2.45 30.22 -28.30
N ALA A 30 2.03 31.46 -28.05
CA ALA A 30 0.71 31.95 -28.35
C ALA A 30 0.60 32.23 -29.85
N GLN A 31 -0.35 31.59 -30.54
CA GLN A 31 -0.92 32.06 -31.80
C GLN A 31 -2.22 31.27 -32.03
N GLN A 32 -3.36 31.78 -31.57
CA GLN A 32 -4.36 32.46 -32.40
C GLN A 32 -4.72 31.69 -33.68
N THR A 33 -5.96 31.19 -33.79
CA THR A 33 -6.87 31.52 -34.91
C THR A 33 -8.27 30.90 -34.77
N LYS A 34 -9.25 31.80 -34.60
CA LYS A 34 -10.53 31.88 -35.30
C LYS A 34 -11.58 30.75 -35.18
N SER A 35 -12.60 31.07 -34.37
CA SER A 35 -14.01 31.20 -34.80
C SER A 35 -14.69 29.98 -35.45
N ARG A 36 -15.62 29.33 -34.72
CA ARG A 36 -17.00 29.14 -35.19
C ARG A 36 -17.96 28.60 -34.12
N ARG A 37 -19.06 29.33 -33.95
CA ARG A 37 -20.39 28.92 -33.42
C ARG A 37 -20.44 28.42 -31.97
N LYS A 38 -21.00 29.31 -31.11
CA LYS A 38 -21.87 28.96 -29.98
C LYS A 38 -22.75 27.78 -30.40
N ARG A 39 -22.39 26.59 -29.97
CA ARG A 39 -23.25 25.43 -30.06
C ARG A 39 -23.79 25.29 -28.64
N ASP A 40 -25.06 25.67 -28.50
CA ASP A 40 -25.86 25.45 -27.30
C ASP A 40 -26.02 23.93 -27.14
N LEU A 41 -24.96 23.29 -26.63
CA LEU A 41 -25.04 21.94 -26.15
C LEU A 41 -25.20 22.08 -24.65
N THR A 42 -26.44 21.95 -24.20
CA THR A 42 -26.79 21.26 -22.97
C THR A 42 -26.13 19.88 -23.03
N GLN A 43 -24.81 19.86 -22.87
CA GLN A 43 -24.02 18.67 -22.70
C GLN A 43 -24.43 18.22 -21.32
N LYS A 44 -25.47 17.37 -21.27
CA LYS A 44 -25.68 16.44 -20.17
C LYS A 44 -24.28 15.97 -19.82
N GLU A 45 -23.76 16.42 -18.68
CA GLU A 45 -22.60 15.82 -18.06
C GLU A 45 -22.97 14.36 -17.92
N VAL A 46 -22.61 13.58 -18.93
CA VAL A 46 -22.40 12.16 -18.77
C VAL A 46 -21.21 12.17 -17.84
N THR A 47 -21.51 12.20 -16.54
CA THR A 47 -20.54 12.01 -15.48
C THR A 47 -19.85 10.72 -15.85
N GLN A 48 -18.71 10.81 -16.52
CA GLN A 48 -17.87 9.66 -16.79
C GLN A 48 -17.48 9.22 -15.39
N GLU A 49 -18.19 8.22 -14.88
CA GLU A 49 -17.86 7.56 -13.64
C GLU A 49 -16.41 7.16 -13.79
N LYS A 50 -15.52 7.88 -13.11
CA LYS A 50 -14.10 7.59 -13.10
C LYS A 50 -14.00 6.10 -12.78
N PRO A 51 -13.33 5.30 -13.63
CA PRO A 51 -13.25 3.87 -13.36
C PRO A 51 -12.68 3.67 -11.96
N LYS A 52 -13.41 2.91 -11.14
CA LYS A 52 -13.03 2.61 -9.76
C LYS A 52 -11.64 1.99 -9.75
N SER A 53 -10.82 2.39 -8.79
CA SER A 53 -9.51 1.78 -8.58
C SER A 53 -9.66 0.30 -8.15
N LYS A 54 -8.59 -0.49 -8.33
CA LYS A 54 -8.55 -1.90 -7.84
C LYS A 54 -8.85 -1.98 -6.34
N GLU A 55 -8.32 -1.03 -5.56
CA GLU A 55 -8.58 -0.93 -4.12
C GLU A 55 -10.06 -0.68 -3.82
N GLU A 56 -10.71 0.26 -4.52
CA GLU A 56 -12.13 0.55 -4.33
C GLU A 56 -13.01 -0.65 -4.66
N LEU A 57 -12.73 -1.34 -5.78
CA LEU A 57 -13.46 -2.55 -6.16
C LEU A 57 -13.26 -3.68 -5.15
N LEU A 58 -12.04 -3.85 -4.62
CA LEU A 58 -11.77 -4.83 -3.58
C LEU A 58 -12.52 -4.49 -2.30
N ARG A 59 -12.53 -3.22 -1.86
CA ARG A 59 -13.23 -2.77 -0.63
C ARG A 59 -14.72 -3.06 -0.65
N GLU A 60 -15.37 -3.08 -1.81
CA GLU A 60 -16.78 -3.46 -1.96
C GLU A 60 -17.03 -4.95 -1.66
N LYS A 61 -15.99 -5.79 -1.72
CA LYS A 61 -16.06 -7.25 -1.48
C LYS A 61 -15.58 -7.67 -0.10
N LEU A 62 -14.96 -6.75 0.64
CA LEU A 62 -14.44 -6.97 1.99
C LEU A 62 -15.49 -6.65 3.05
N ASN A 63 -15.47 -7.38 4.16
CA ASN A 63 -16.18 -6.99 5.37
C ASN A 63 -15.43 -5.85 6.11
N ASP A 64 -16.02 -5.29 7.16
CA ASP A 64 -15.47 -4.10 7.82
C ASP A 64 -14.15 -4.35 8.56
N ASP A 65 -13.98 -5.55 9.14
CA ASP A 65 -12.72 -5.98 9.74
C ASP A 65 -11.61 -6.09 8.68
N GLN A 66 -11.92 -6.69 7.54
CA GLN A 66 -10.99 -6.83 6.41
C GLN A 66 -10.62 -5.48 5.80
N LYS A 67 -11.56 -4.53 5.69
CA LYS A 67 -11.25 -3.16 5.25
C LYS A 67 -10.28 -2.48 6.22
N THR A 68 -10.52 -2.62 7.51
CA THR A 68 -9.63 -2.09 8.55
C THR A 68 -8.23 -2.68 8.43
N GLN A 69 -8.11 -3.99 8.14
CA GLN A 69 -6.80 -4.61 7.95
C GLN A 69 -6.16 -4.28 6.61
N LEU A 70 -6.94 -4.00 5.58
CA LEU A 70 -6.43 -3.47 4.32
C LEU A 70 -5.81 -2.08 4.54
N ASP A 71 -6.47 -1.21 5.31
CA ASP A 71 -5.93 0.08 5.73
C ASP A 71 -4.65 -0.08 6.55
N TRP A 72 -4.65 -0.99 7.52
CA TRP A 72 -3.44 -1.29 8.31
C TRP A 72 -2.30 -1.78 7.42
N LEU A 73 -2.57 -2.72 6.50
CA LEU A 73 -1.59 -3.30 5.58
C LEU A 73 -1.02 -2.25 4.64
N LYS A 74 -1.85 -1.30 4.17
CA LYS A 74 -1.39 -0.15 3.38
C LYS A 74 -0.38 0.71 4.12
N THR A 75 -0.48 0.81 5.45
CA THR A 75 0.55 1.47 6.27
C THR A 75 1.81 0.63 6.50
N ALA A 76 1.72 -0.69 6.31
CA ALA A 76 2.86 -1.59 6.42
C ALA A 76 3.65 -1.65 5.11
N LEU A 77 2.98 -1.71 3.96
CA LEU A 77 3.59 -1.79 2.62
C LEU A 77 3.92 -0.41 2.07
N THR A 78 4.93 0.26 2.66
CA THR A 78 5.31 1.63 2.28
C THR A 78 6.19 1.72 1.04
N ASP A 79 6.79 0.61 0.61
CA ASP A 79 7.67 0.60 -0.56
C ASP A 79 6.81 0.77 -1.84
N ALA A 80 7.34 1.51 -2.81
CA ALA A 80 6.60 1.88 -4.02
C ALA A 80 6.08 0.64 -4.77
N GLY A 81 4.77 0.58 -4.99
CA GLY A 81 4.10 -0.48 -5.74
C GLY A 81 3.89 -1.80 -4.99
N GLU A 82 4.37 -1.97 -3.75
CA GLU A 82 4.14 -3.20 -2.97
C GLU A 82 2.64 -3.42 -2.69
N PHE A 83 1.95 -2.37 -2.28
CA PHE A 83 0.51 -2.43 -2.04
C PHE A 83 -0.26 -2.70 -3.32
N ASP A 84 0.07 -2.03 -4.43
CA ASP A 84 -0.57 -2.28 -5.73
C ASP A 84 -0.36 -3.72 -6.20
N LYS A 85 0.86 -4.26 -6.05
CA LYS A 85 1.18 -5.66 -6.34
C LYS A 85 0.40 -6.62 -5.44
N PHE A 86 0.18 -6.27 -4.17
CA PHE A 86 -0.67 -7.06 -3.28
C PHE A 86 -2.11 -7.13 -3.81
N LEU A 87 -2.66 -6.01 -4.32
CA LEU A 87 -4.01 -5.94 -4.89
C LEU A 87 -4.19 -6.74 -6.20
N GLU A 88 -3.11 -7.23 -6.83
CA GLU A 88 -3.17 -8.06 -8.04
C GLU A 88 -3.44 -9.54 -7.76
N ASN A 89 -3.39 -9.95 -6.49
CA ASN A 89 -3.63 -11.33 -6.09
C ASN A 89 -5.12 -11.68 -6.15
N ASN A 90 -5.40 -12.98 -6.18
CA ASN A 90 -6.76 -13.49 -6.12
C ASN A 90 -7.47 -12.97 -4.85
N GLU A 91 -8.72 -12.54 -5.01
CA GLU A 91 -9.55 -11.99 -3.93
C GLU A 91 -9.58 -12.90 -2.69
N ASP A 92 -9.77 -14.20 -2.87
CA ASP A 92 -9.81 -15.18 -1.76
C ASP A 92 -8.49 -15.23 -0.99
N LYS A 93 -7.35 -15.10 -1.69
CA LYS A 93 -6.02 -15.09 -1.05
C LYS A 93 -5.81 -13.78 -0.29
N ILE A 94 -6.25 -12.66 -0.85
CA ILE A 94 -6.21 -11.36 -0.17
C ILE A 94 -7.05 -11.43 1.11
N LYS A 95 -8.29 -11.92 1.04
CA LYS A 95 -9.16 -12.09 2.21
C LYS A 95 -8.52 -12.98 3.28
N SER A 96 -7.99 -14.14 2.88
CA SER A 96 -7.30 -15.04 3.80
C SER A 96 -6.08 -14.39 4.47
N ALA A 97 -5.29 -13.59 3.73
CA ALA A 97 -4.16 -12.85 4.28
C ALA A 97 -4.60 -11.77 5.27
N LEU A 98 -5.67 -11.02 4.96
CA LEU A 98 -6.23 -9.99 5.84
C LEU A 98 -6.80 -10.60 7.13
N ASP A 99 -7.49 -11.73 7.04
CA ASP A 99 -8.03 -12.46 8.19
C ASP A 99 -6.89 -12.99 9.08
N HIS A 100 -5.81 -13.49 8.48
CA HIS A 100 -4.62 -13.91 9.20
C HIS A 100 -3.96 -12.74 9.93
N ILE A 101 -3.74 -11.61 9.24
CA ILE A 101 -3.21 -10.37 9.84
C ILE A 101 -4.07 -9.92 11.02
N LYS A 102 -5.40 -9.92 10.87
CA LYS A 102 -6.32 -9.60 11.96
C LYS A 102 -6.08 -10.50 13.16
N SER A 103 -6.08 -11.81 12.95
CA SER A 103 -5.92 -12.79 14.02
C SER A 103 -4.59 -12.61 14.76
N GLU A 104 -3.53 -12.22 14.05
CA GLU A 104 -2.22 -11.93 14.63
C GLU A 104 -2.23 -10.63 15.43
N LEU A 105 -2.80 -9.55 14.88
CA LEU A 105 -2.91 -8.26 15.57
C LEU A 105 -3.77 -8.35 16.83
N ASP A 106 -4.84 -9.17 16.80
CA ASP A 106 -5.75 -9.34 17.93
C ASP A 106 -5.06 -9.99 19.13
N LYS A 107 -4.05 -10.84 18.91
CA LYS A 107 -3.23 -11.43 20.00
C LYS A 107 -2.44 -10.40 20.78
N CYS A 108 -2.15 -9.25 20.16
CA CYS A 108 -1.40 -8.17 20.77
C CYS A 108 -2.29 -7.18 21.53
N ASN A 109 -3.63 -7.30 21.43
CA ASN A 109 -4.54 -6.39 22.12
C ASN A 109 -4.46 -6.59 23.65
N GLY A 110 -4.35 -5.49 24.38
CA GLY A 110 -4.26 -5.51 25.85
C GLY A 110 -2.92 -5.98 26.43
N LYS A 111 -1.90 -6.20 25.58
CA LYS A 111 -0.54 -6.53 26.03
C LYS A 111 0.26 -5.24 26.29
N GLU A 112 1.08 -5.23 27.34
CA GLU A 112 1.93 -4.08 27.72
C GLU A 112 2.80 -3.59 26.55
N ASN A 113 3.38 -4.51 25.78
CA ASN A 113 4.21 -4.21 24.62
C ASN A 113 3.48 -4.41 23.27
N GLY A 114 2.14 -4.41 23.28
CA GLY A 114 1.33 -4.73 22.11
C GLY A 114 1.64 -3.86 20.89
N ASP A 115 1.77 -2.54 21.07
CA ASP A 115 2.04 -1.61 19.96
C ASP A 115 3.43 -1.79 19.35
N VAL A 116 4.45 -2.05 20.17
CA VAL A 116 5.80 -2.35 19.69
C VAL A 116 5.78 -3.63 18.85
N GLN A 117 5.11 -4.66 19.34
CA GLN A 117 5.00 -5.95 18.66
C GLN A 117 4.20 -5.84 17.34
N LYS A 118 3.13 -5.02 17.30
CA LYS A 118 2.40 -4.72 16.06
C LYS A 118 3.26 -3.99 15.04
N ASN A 119 4.11 -3.06 15.47
CA ASN A 119 5.05 -2.38 14.57
C ASN A 119 6.12 -3.33 14.02
N THR A 120 6.68 -4.20 14.86
CA THR A 120 7.57 -5.28 14.37
C THR A 120 6.85 -6.19 13.39
N PHE A 121 5.57 -6.50 13.65
CA PHE A 121 4.77 -7.34 12.76
C PHE A 121 4.58 -6.73 11.36
N LYS A 122 4.52 -5.40 11.22
CA LYS A 122 4.52 -4.76 9.88
C LYS A 122 5.72 -5.19 9.04
N GLN A 123 6.91 -5.21 9.64
CA GLN A 123 8.15 -5.62 8.96
C GLN A 123 8.15 -7.10 8.61
N VAL A 124 7.60 -7.95 9.49
CA VAL A 124 7.41 -9.38 9.23
C VAL A 124 6.46 -9.58 8.04
N VAL A 125 5.34 -8.87 8.01
CA VAL A 125 4.36 -8.93 6.91
C VAL A 125 4.99 -8.46 5.59
N GLN A 126 5.72 -7.35 5.57
CA GLN A 126 6.47 -6.90 4.39
C GLN A 126 7.44 -7.98 3.90
N GLY A 127 8.24 -8.57 4.80
CA GLY A 127 9.19 -9.61 4.47
C GLY A 127 8.52 -10.88 3.93
N ALA A 128 7.41 -11.31 4.53
CA ALA A 128 6.66 -12.48 4.09
C ALA A 128 6.04 -12.27 2.70
N LEU A 129 5.42 -11.11 2.45
CA LEU A 129 4.77 -10.80 1.18
C LEU A 129 5.76 -10.61 0.02
N LYS A 130 7.03 -10.30 0.29
CA LYS A 130 8.11 -10.33 -0.72
C LYS A 130 8.29 -11.72 -1.33
N GLY A 131 8.01 -12.78 -0.57
CA GLY A 131 7.97 -14.17 -1.05
C GLY A 131 6.72 -14.52 -1.86
N GLY A 132 5.76 -13.60 -1.98
CA GLY A 132 4.44 -13.83 -2.57
C GLY A 132 3.36 -14.06 -1.51
N ILE A 133 2.10 -13.99 -1.94
CA ILE A 133 0.95 -14.28 -1.06
C ILE A 133 0.74 -15.79 -0.87
N ASP A 134 1.32 -16.60 -1.77
CA ASP A 134 1.21 -18.04 -1.75
C ASP A 134 1.91 -18.61 -0.52
N GLY A 135 1.11 -19.04 0.46
CA GLY A 135 1.60 -19.52 1.76
C GLY A 135 1.83 -18.41 2.80
N PHE A 136 1.38 -17.17 2.54
CA PHE A 136 1.30 -16.15 3.59
C PHE A 136 0.38 -16.63 4.71
N GLY A 137 0.89 -16.69 5.94
CA GLY A 137 0.14 -17.19 7.08
C GLY A 137 1.01 -17.51 8.30
N ALA A 138 0.58 -18.48 9.09
CA ALA A 138 1.21 -18.83 10.37
C ALA A 138 2.64 -19.39 10.26
N SER A 139 3.10 -19.77 9.07
CA SER A 139 4.46 -20.30 8.85
C SER A 139 5.51 -19.20 8.68
N ASN A 140 5.12 -18.01 8.21
CA ASN A 140 6.05 -16.96 7.81
C ASN A 140 5.67 -15.55 8.29
N ALA A 141 4.43 -15.36 8.77
CA ALA A 141 3.92 -14.07 9.17
C ALA A 141 3.20 -14.15 10.54
N THR A 142 3.95 -14.35 11.62
CA THR A 142 3.38 -14.37 12.98
C THR A 142 3.91 -13.26 13.86
N THR A 143 3.09 -12.81 14.80
CA THR A 143 3.49 -11.90 15.87
C THR A 143 4.25 -12.63 16.97
N THR A 144 5.00 -11.86 17.77
CA THR A 144 5.61 -12.35 19.01
C THR A 144 4.65 -12.26 20.21
N CYS A 145 3.38 -11.92 19.99
CA CYS A 145 2.37 -11.69 21.04
C CYS A 145 1.85 -13.00 21.67
N ASN A 146 2.15 -14.16 21.09
CA ASN A 146 1.71 -15.47 21.56
C ASN A 146 2.25 -15.89 22.95
N GLY A 147 3.23 -15.17 23.52
CA GLY A 147 4.04 -15.69 24.63
C GLY A 147 4.24 -14.76 25.84
N SER A 148 3.36 -13.79 26.09
CA SER A 148 3.43 -12.92 27.29
C SER A 148 2.09 -12.85 27.99
#